data_AF-A0A382IRQ6-F1
#
_entry.id   AF-A0A382IRQ6-F1
#
_cell.length_a   1.000
_cell.length_b   1.000
_cell.length_c   1.000
_cell.angle_alpha   90.00
_cell.angle_beta   90.00
_cell.angle_gamma   90.00
#
_symmetry.space_group_name_H-M   'P 1'
#
loop_
_entity.id
_entity.type
_entity.pdbx_description
1 polymer ?
#
loop_
_entity_poly.entity_id
_entity_poly.type
_entity_poly.pdbx_seq_one_letter_code
_entity_poly.pdbx_strand_id
1 'polypeptide(L)' 'MPQGGINKGELPLEAAKRELFEETGLKNVSFIKDSSKWLKYDFPREILLKKKNKGQKQKWHLFHFSGKN' A
#
# COMPACT_ATOMS: atom_id res chain seq x y z
N MET A 1 -4.37 7.86 -2.05
CA MET A 1 -3.28 7.34 -1.19
C MET A 1 -2.61 6.21 -1.93
N PRO A 2 -1.27 6.14 -1.94
CA PRO A 2 -0.57 5.14 -2.73
C PRO A 2 -0.87 3.71 -2.31
N GLN A 3 -0.98 2.80 -3.26
CA GLN A 3 -1.20 1.38 -2.98
C GLN A 3 -0.55 0.50 -4.04
N GLY A 4 -0.09 -0.68 -3.62
CA GLY A 4 0.28 -1.69 -4.59
C GLY A 4 0.56 -3.04 -3.97
N GLY A 5 1.11 -3.92 -4.80
CA GLY A 5 1.35 -5.31 -4.46
C GLY A 5 2.52 -5.47 -3.51
N ILE A 6 2.47 -6.49 -2.67
CA ILE A 6 3.65 -6.96 -1.93
C ILE A 6 4.25 -8.11 -2.73
N ASN A 7 5.48 -7.95 -3.18
CA ASN A 7 6.19 -8.97 -3.94
C ASN A 7 6.55 -10.17 -3.04
N LYS A 8 6.81 -11.32 -3.64
CA LYS A 8 7.20 -12.52 -2.89
C LYS A 8 8.52 -12.26 -2.15
N GLY A 9 8.50 -12.42 -0.82
CA GLY A 9 9.66 -12.16 0.04
C GLY A 9 9.83 -10.69 0.44
N GLU A 10 8.97 -9.79 -0.04
CA GLU A 10 9.01 -8.38 0.33
C GLU A 10 8.29 -8.15 1.66
N LEU A 11 8.92 -7.37 2.55
CA LEU A 11 8.27 -6.96 3.80
C LEU A 11 7.22 -5.89 3.51
N PRO A 12 6.08 -5.85 4.23
CA PRO A 12 5.02 -4.86 3.98
C PRO A 12 5.48 -3.40 4.03
N LEU A 13 6.44 -3.07 4.91
CA LEU A 13 6.99 -1.72 5.01
C LEU A 13 7.87 -1.36 3.80
N GLU A 14 8.62 -2.33 3.27
CA GLU A 14 9.47 -2.12 2.08
C GLU A 14 8.62 -1.95 0.83
N ALA A 15 7.57 -2.78 0.68
CA ALA A 15 6.56 -2.57 -0.36
C ALA A 15 5.92 -1.18 -0.24
N ALA A 16 5.53 -0.76 0.96
CA ALA A 16 4.92 0.55 1.16
C ALA A 16 5.85 1.71 0.77
N LYS A 17 7.16 1.63 1.07
CA LYS A 17 8.14 2.64 0.64
C LYS A 17 8.34 2.63 -0.88
N ARG A 18 8.44 1.45 -1.50
CA ARG A 18 8.58 1.30 -2.95
C ARG A 18 7.38 1.89 -3.69
N GLU A 19 6.17 1.47 -3.33
CA GLU A 19 4.92 1.97 -3.94
C GLU A 19 4.73 3.47 -3.71
N LEU A 20 5.09 3.98 -2.52
CA LEU A 20 5.09 5.41 -2.25
C LEU A 20 6.01 6.16 -3.23
N PHE A 21 7.22 5.64 -3.48
CA PHE A 21 8.12 6.24 -4.46
C PHE A 21 7.62 6.08 -5.90
N GLU A 22 7.13 4.90 -6.30
CA GLU A 22 6.67 4.62 -7.67
C GLU A 22 5.45 5.47 -8.06
N GLU A 23 4.51 5.69 -7.14
CA GLU A 23 3.27 6.44 -7.44
C GLU A 23 3.36 7.95 -7.16
N THR A 24 4.33 8.40 -6.34
CA THR A 24 4.41 9.83 -5.94
C THR A 24 5.78 10.49 -6.11
N GLY A 25 6.83 9.71 -6.32
CA GLY A 25 8.21 10.20 -6.39
C GLY A 25 8.84 10.60 -5.06
N LEU A 26 8.15 10.46 -3.93
CA LEU A 26 8.64 10.88 -2.61
C LEU A 26 9.71 9.92 -2.08
N LYS A 27 10.86 10.47 -1.64
CA LYS A 27 11.97 9.71 -1.00
C LYS A 27 12.24 10.14 0.44
N ASN A 28 12.07 11.42 0.75
CA ASN A 28 12.42 12.01 2.05
C ASN A 28 11.27 11.83 3.06
N VAL A 29 11.03 10.58 3.41
CA VAL A 29 9.95 10.16 4.30
C VAL A 29 10.47 9.33 5.46
N SER A 30 9.92 9.56 6.65
CA SER A 30 10.21 8.73 7.84
C SER A 30 8.97 7.94 8.24
N PHE A 31 9.16 6.68 8.57
CA PHE A 31 8.07 5.83 9.06
C PHE A 31 7.64 6.30 10.46
N ILE A 32 6.32 6.42 10.68
CA ILE A 32 5.74 6.76 11.97
C ILE A 32 5.11 5.53 12.62
N LYS A 33 4.17 4.88 11.90
CA LYS A 33 3.36 3.80 12.46
C LYS A 33 2.70 2.98 11.37
N ASP A 34 2.41 1.72 11.65
CA ASP A 34 1.56 0.88 10.82
C ASP A 34 0.13 0.80 11.37
N SER A 35 -0.79 0.37 10.50
CA SER A 35 -2.13 -0.03 10.94
C SER A 35 -2.03 -1.24 11.86
N SER A 36 -2.81 -1.25 12.94
CA SER A 36 -2.79 -2.34 13.93
C SER A 36 -3.17 -3.69 13.33
N LYS A 37 -4.03 -3.70 12.31
CA LYS A 37 -4.51 -4.90 11.63
C LYS A 37 -4.52 -4.71 10.12
N TRP A 38 -4.48 -5.84 9.43
CA TRP A 38 -4.81 -5.88 8.00
C TRP A 38 -6.28 -5.53 7.81
N LEU A 39 -6.55 -4.63 6.87
CA LEU A 39 -7.89 -4.28 6.44
C LEU A 39 -8.20 -5.04 5.16
N LYS A 40 -9.38 -5.67 5.10
CA LYS A 40 -9.83 -6.38 3.91
C LYS A 40 -11.12 -5.74 3.42
N TYR A 41 -11.21 -5.55 2.12
CA TYR A 41 -12.47 -5.23 1.45
C TYR A 41 -12.64 -6.13 0.24
N ASP A 42 -13.89 -6.44 -0.06
CA ASP A 42 -14.25 -7.17 -1.27
C ASP A 42 -14.64 -6.17 -2.36
N PHE A 43 -14.39 -6.52 -3.63
CA PHE A 43 -14.82 -5.69 -4.74
C PHE A 43 -16.35 -5.75 -4.90
N PRO A 44 -16.98 -4.67 -5.39
CA PRO A 44 -18.37 -4.71 -5.83
C PRO A 44 -18.64 -5.84 -6.83
N ARG A 45 -19.84 -6.43 -6.77
CA ARG A 45 -20.22 -7.62 -7.56
C ARG A 45 -20.00 -7.44 -9.06
N GLU A 46 -20.21 -6.22 -9.57
CA GLU A 46 -20.01 -5.85 -10.97
C GLU A 46 -18.55 -5.97 -11.43
N ILE A 47 -17.60 -5.72 -10.51
CA ILE A 47 -16.15 -5.78 -10.79
C ILE A 47 -15.64 -7.22 -10.71
N LEU A 48 -16.26 -8.06 -9.86
CA LEU A 48 -15.90 -9.47 -9.70
C LEU A 48 -16.05 -10.29 -11.00
N LEU A 49 -16.94 -9.86 -11.90
CA LEU A 49 -17.12 -10.51 -13.21
C LEU A 49 -15.88 -10.36 -14.11
N LYS A 50 -15.06 -9.33 -13.88
CA LYS A 50 -13.88 -8.99 -14.70
C LYS A 50 -12.55 -9.29 -14.00
N LYS A 51 -12.56 -9.54 -12.69
CA LYS A 51 -11.35 -9.72 -11.87
C LYS A 51 -11.37 -11.10 -11.23
N LYS A 52 -10.25 -11.83 -11.35
CA LYS A 52 -10.06 -13.13 -10.67
C LYS A 52 -10.04 -13.01 -9.14
N ASN A 53 -9.63 -11.85 -8.62
CA ASN A 53 -9.50 -11.63 -7.19
C ASN A 53 -10.76 -11.00 -6.62
N LYS A 54 -11.18 -11.48 -5.43
CA LYS A 54 -12.41 -11.05 -4.76
C LYS A 54 -12.34 -9.68 -4.09
N GLY A 55 -11.15 -9.10 -3.98
CA GLY A 55 -10.89 -7.88 -3.24
C GLY A 55 -9.41 -7.71 -2.93
N GLN A 56 -9.11 -6.90 -1.93
CA GLN A 56 -7.74 -6.70 -1.45
C GLN A 56 -7.66 -6.83 0.07
N LYS A 57 -6.48 -7.23 0.54
CA LYS A 57 -6.08 -7.21 1.94
C LYS A 57 -4.89 -6.27 2.06
N GLN A 58 -5.05 -5.18 2.79
CA GLN A 58 -4.12 -4.06 2.85
C GLN A 58 -3.58 -3.86 4.26
N LYS A 59 -2.29 -3.54 4.35
CA LYS A 59 -1.62 -3.07 5.58
C LYS A 59 -1.17 -1.64 5.30
N TRP A 60 -1.74 -0.71 6.03
CA TRP A 60 -1.44 0.71 5.91
C TRP A 60 -0.22 1.10 6.74
N HIS A 61 0.56 2.04 6.24
CA HIS A 61 1.73 2.61 6.89
C HIS A 61 1.64 4.13 6.80
N LEU A 62 1.88 4.81 7.92
CA LEU A 62 1.92 6.25 8.01
C LEU A 62 3.38 6.71 7.95
N PHE A 63 3.63 7.64 7.05
CA PHE A 63 4.93 8.28 6.89
C PHE A 63 4.81 9.78 7.13
N HIS A 64 5.84 10.36 7.73
CA HIS A 64 6.04 11.80 7.79
C HIS A 64 6.95 12.21 6.63
N PHE A 65 6.48 13.11 5.78
CA PHE A 65 7.31 13.71 4.74
C PHE A 65 8.06 14.90 5.32
N SER A 66 9.39 14.84 5.32
CA SER A 66 10.23 15.89 5.91
C SER A 66 10.45 17.10 4.99
N GLY A 67 9.91 17.07 3.76
CA GLY A 67 10.17 18.09 2.75
C GLY A 67 11.47 17.88 1.98
N LYS A 68 11.55 18.55 0.83
CA LYS A 68 12.55 18.41 -0.26
C LYS A 68 12.46 17.06 -0.99
N ASN A 69 12.61 17.08 -2.31
CA ASN A 69 12.70 15.90 -3.18
C ASN A 69 14.13 15.77 -3.72
#